data_AF-A0A0D2JMR6-F1
#
_entry.id   AF-A0A0D2JMR6-F1
#
_cell.length_a   1.000
_cell.length_b   1.000
_cell.length_c   1.000
_cell.angle_alpha   90.00
_cell.angle_beta   90.00
_cell.angle_gamma   90.00
#
_symmetry.space_group_name_H-M   'P 1'
#
loop_
_entity.id
_entity.type
_entity.pdbx_description
1 polymer ?
#
loop_
_entity_poly.entity_id
_entity_poly.type
_entity_poly.pdbx_seq_one_letter_code
_entity_poly.pdbx_strand_id
1 'polypeptide(L)'
;MALSRVLMLLGVLAWSSGTMAANATFKCTIKITYAQPPRGQSPDAVKFQDDAIVRTKDGRPVQIKSVSWWGVNDNGTSVLGSLWSGGSAAATDMPSIAFQLRAQGLNGIRLPFTFEDLRAPPRSMWAKQGCQKVTLGVPSPPGDAPAAPAAPGGARCAWYLPDSSSQDRLLWTLQWFVANGFYVLLEHTPAGSDAISRNAAEFSSAWRSLWRAVACLPNFEDDLQGRVFVGLLGAPDITGHRWEASRGLDGGELPGITELYLDTMDALWEDTPAALTFFIAGAGQGGASTWGSGFVTDKAIVAVNDYSGALRQPSFDPSTQTAGA
;
A
#
# COMPACT_ATOMS: atom_id res chain seq x y z
N MET A 1 55.99 -43.74 20.67
CA MET A 1 56.12 -42.78 19.55
C MET A 1 55.33 -43.34 18.37
N ALA A 2 54.11 -42.86 18.16
CA ALA A 2 53.30 -43.22 17.00
C ALA A 2 52.71 -41.91 16.45
N LEU A 3 53.23 -41.47 15.30
CA LEU A 3 52.75 -40.28 14.60
C LEU A 3 51.50 -40.68 13.79
N SER A 4 50.35 -40.19 14.22
CA SER A 4 49.09 -40.33 13.48
C SER A 4 49.00 -39.21 12.44
N ARG A 5 48.95 -39.57 11.16
CA ARG A 5 48.76 -38.64 10.03
C ARG A 5 47.28 -38.37 9.85
N VAL A 6 46.84 -37.14 10.11
CA VAL A 6 45.50 -36.64 9.78
C VAL A 6 45.52 -36.17 8.32
N LEU A 7 44.77 -36.86 7.48
CA LEU A 7 44.53 -36.52 6.07
C LEU A 7 43.36 -35.51 6.03
N MET A 8 43.64 -34.23 5.73
CA MET A 8 42.60 -33.24 5.45
C MET A 8 42.07 -33.46 4.03
N LEU A 9 40.81 -33.87 3.91
CA LEU A 9 40.05 -33.78 2.66
C LEU A 9 39.61 -32.34 2.43
N LEU A 10 40.20 -31.67 1.44
CA LEU A 10 39.69 -30.45 0.83
C LEU A 10 38.50 -30.80 -0.08
N GLY A 11 37.29 -30.63 0.45
CA GLY A 11 36.06 -30.69 -0.34
C GLY A 11 35.89 -29.41 -1.17
N VAL A 12 36.06 -29.50 -2.48
CA VAL A 12 35.75 -28.43 -3.43
C VAL A 12 34.23 -28.31 -3.52
N LEU A 13 33.66 -27.32 -2.83
CA LEU A 13 32.29 -26.87 -3.05
C LEU A 13 32.22 -26.18 -4.42
N ALA A 14 31.82 -26.93 -5.44
CA ALA A 14 31.48 -26.38 -6.73
C ALA A 14 30.24 -25.49 -6.58
N TRP A 15 30.44 -24.17 -6.52
CA TRP A 15 29.37 -23.20 -6.68
C TRP A 15 28.86 -23.32 -8.11
N SER A 16 27.73 -24.01 -8.29
CA SER A 16 26.99 -23.94 -9.53
C SER A 16 26.45 -22.53 -9.68
N SER A 17 27.13 -21.72 -10.49
CA SER A 17 26.61 -20.46 -11.01
C SER A 17 25.36 -20.77 -11.81
N GLY A 18 24.21 -20.83 -11.12
CA GLY A 18 22.92 -20.91 -11.76
C GLY A 18 22.77 -19.68 -12.64
N THR A 19 22.96 -19.85 -13.94
CA THR A 19 22.51 -18.89 -14.94
C THR A 19 21.02 -18.71 -14.71
N MET A 20 20.64 -17.61 -14.06
CA MET A 20 19.24 -17.23 -13.91
C MET A 20 18.63 -17.26 -15.31
N ALA A 21 17.68 -18.19 -15.51
CA ALA A 21 16.98 -18.34 -16.77
C ALA A 21 16.48 -16.97 -17.20
N ALA A 22 16.75 -16.60 -18.45
CA ALA A 22 16.32 -15.33 -19.01
C ALA A 22 14.83 -15.13 -18.72
N ASN A 23 14.54 -14.15 -17.84
CA ASN A 23 13.20 -13.82 -17.37
C ASN A 23 12.24 -13.80 -18.54
N ALA A 24 11.19 -14.65 -18.47
CA ALA A 24 10.03 -14.48 -19.32
C ALA A 24 9.56 -13.04 -19.14
N THR A 25 9.75 -12.21 -20.17
CA THR A 25 9.48 -10.78 -20.08
C THR A 25 7.99 -10.64 -19.79
N PHE A 26 7.65 -10.10 -18.63
CA PHE A 26 6.29 -9.75 -18.27
C PHE A 26 5.68 -8.92 -19.41
N LYS A 27 4.67 -9.45 -20.09
CA LYS A 27 4.00 -8.78 -21.20
C LYS A 27 2.69 -8.19 -20.71
N CYS A 28 2.57 -6.87 -20.81
CA CYS A 28 1.34 -6.19 -20.50
C CYS A 28 0.24 -6.47 -21.52
N THR A 29 -0.87 -7.03 -21.04
CA THR A 29 -2.05 -7.38 -21.86
C THR A 29 -3.33 -6.71 -21.38
N ILE A 30 -3.24 -5.82 -20.39
CA ILE A 30 -4.42 -5.21 -19.77
C ILE A 30 -4.89 -4.04 -20.62
N LYS A 31 -6.16 -4.10 -21.02
CA LYS A 31 -6.85 -3.00 -21.70
C LYS A 31 -7.64 -2.22 -20.66
N ILE A 32 -7.18 -1.03 -20.31
CA ILE A 32 -7.98 -0.11 -19.50
C ILE A 32 -9.23 0.31 -20.27
N THR A 33 -10.35 0.46 -19.56
CA THR A 33 -11.66 0.81 -20.14
C THR A 33 -12.03 2.28 -19.92
N TYR A 34 -11.15 3.04 -19.28
CA TYR A 34 -11.38 4.42 -18.88
C TYR A 34 -10.36 5.39 -19.50
N ALA A 35 -10.71 6.68 -19.52
CA ALA A 35 -9.80 7.73 -19.95
C ALA A 35 -8.72 7.98 -18.88
N GLN A 36 -7.46 8.07 -19.29
CA GLN A 36 -6.35 8.36 -18.37
C GLN A 36 -6.61 9.67 -17.60
N PRO A 37 -6.25 9.73 -16.30
CA PRO A 37 -6.36 10.96 -15.55
C PRO A 37 -5.51 12.08 -16.13
N PRO A 38 -5.91 13.36 -15.97
CA PRO A 38 -5.05 14.49 -16.26
C PRO A 38 -3.72 14.37 -15.48
N ARG A 39 -2.61 14.66 -16.17
CA ARG A 39 -1.28 14.57 -15.59
C ARG A 39 -0.75 15.96 -15.24
N GLY A 40 -0.28 16.12 -14.01
CA GLY A 40 0.47 17.28 -13.53
C GLY A 40 1.96 16.94 -13.44
N GLN A 41 2.58 17.35 -12.34
CA GLN A 41 3.97 17.02 -12.03
C GLN A 41 4.04 15.87 -11.01
N SER A 42 4.54 14.72 -11.43
CA SER A 42 4.86 13.61 -10.51
C SER A 42 5.94 14.00 -9.50
N PRO A 43 5.98 13.41 -8.29
CA PRO A 43 7.10 13.63 -7.38
C PRO A 43 8.39 13.06 -7.98
N ASP A 44 9.55 13.46 -7.46
CA ASP A 44 10.81 12.80 -7.84
C ASP A 44 10.75 11.33 -7.41
N ALA A 45 11.21 10.39 -8.26
CA ALA A 45 11.35 9.00 -7.87
C ALA A 45 12.29 8.87 -6.66
N VAL A 46 11.95 7.97 -5.73
CA VAL A 46 12.75 7.69 -4.54
C VAL A 46 13.29 6.27 -4.51
N LYS A 47 14.30 6.06 -3.68
CA LYS A 47 14.84 4.76 -3.30
C LYS A 47 15.19 4.75 -1.82
N PHE A 48 15.31 3.56 -1.25
CA PHE A 48 15.91 3.40 0.07
C PHE A 48 17.44 3.49 -0.04
N GLN A 49 18.05 4.26 0.84
CA GLN A 49 19.49 4.31 1.04
C GLN A 49 19.73 4.36 2.55
N ASP A 50 20.32 3.29 3.07
CA ASP A 50 20.48 3.07 4.50
C ASP A 50 19.12 3.09 5.24
N ASP A 51 18.94 4.02 6.18
CA ASP A 51 17.70 4.25 6.92
C ASP A 51 16.89 5.45 6.39
N ALA A 52 17.25 5.98 5.21
CA ALA A 52 16.56 7.11 4.60
C ALA A 52 15.88 6.73 3.29
N ILE A 53 14.79 7.44 3.01
CA ILE A 53 14.24 7.55 1.66
C ILE A 53 14.93 8.73 1.00
N VAL A 54 15.57 8.50 -0.15
CA VAL A 54 16.32 9.52 -0.89
C VAL A 54 15.80 9.63 -2.32
N ARG A 55 15.94 10.81 -2.92
CA ARG A 55 15.66 11.00 -4.34
C ARG A 55 16.65 10.22 -5.19
N THR A 56 16.15 9.52 -6.20
CA THR A 56 17.01 8.79 -7.13
C THR A 56 17.92 9.72 -7.93
N LYS A 57 17.44 10.94 -8.26
CA LYS A 57 18.16 11.88 -9.13
C LYS A 57 19.40 12.52 -8.51
N ASP A 58 19.41 12.76 -7.19
CA ASP A 58 20.47 13.52 -6.52
C ASP A 58 20.82 13.05 -5.11
N GLY A 59 20.21 11.96 -4.64
CA GLY A 59 20.50 11.37 -3.33
C GLY A 59 20.03 12.20 -2.14
N ARG A 60 19.29 13.31 -2.33
CA ARG A 60 18.81 14.12 -1.20
C ARG A 60 17.70 13.38 -0.44
N PRO A 61 17.70 13.43 0.90
CA PRO A 61 16.63 12.85 1.71
C PRO A 61 15.25 13.42 1.34
N VAL A 62 14.24 12.55 1.37
CA VAL A 62 12.83 12.88 1.19
C VAL A 62 12.08 12.44 2.43
N GLN A 63 11.39 13.39 3.07
CA GLN A 63 10.41 13.07 4.09
C GLN A 63 9.07 12.80 3.41
N ILE A 64 8.53 11.60 3.59
CA ILE A 64 7.17 11.27 3.16
C ILE A 64 6.22 11.63 4.29
N LYS A 65 5.40 12.66 4.05
CA LYS A 65 4.33 13.11 4.94
C LYS A 65 3.00 12.68 4.33
N SER A 66 2.43 11.62 4.87
CA SER A 66 1.26 10.97 4.28
C SER A 66 0.01 11.08 5.14
N VAL A 67 -1.14 10.95 4.47
CA VAL A 67 -2.44 10.71 5.11
C VAL A 67 -3.04 9.43 4.55
N SER A 68 -3.83 8.74 5.36
CA SER A 68 -4.66 7.64 4.87
C SER A 68 -5.97 8.21 4.34
N TRP A 69 -6.30 7.91 3.09
CA TRP A 69 -7.58 8.28 2.50
C TRP A 69 -8.41 7.04 2.23
N TRP A 70 -9.25 6.72 3.22
CA TRP A 70 -10.14 5.57 3.25
C TRP A 70 -11.27 5.68 2.23
N GLY A 71 -12.05 4.61 2.07
CA GLY A 71 -13.27 4.58 1.24
C GLY A 71 -13.17 3.62 0.06
N VAL A 72 -11.96 3.32 -0.42
CA VAL A 72 -11.82 2.24 -1.41
C VAL A 72 -12.20 0.88 -0.81
N ASN A 73 -12.03 0.75 0.51
CA ASN A 73 -12.41 -0.37 1.35
C ASN A 73 -13.81 -0.26 2.01
N ASP A 74 -14.74 0.52 1.42
CA ASP A 74 -16.09 0.70 1.97
C ASP A 74 -17.17 0.14 1.03
N ASN A 75 -17.41 -1.17 1.14
CA ASN A 75 -18.56 -1.88 0.59
C ASN A 75 -18.78 -1.69 -0.93
N GLY A 76 -17.73 -1.79 -1.74
CA GLY A 76 -17.78 -1.68 -3.19
C GLY A 76 -18.13 -0.27 -3.70
N THR A 77 -18.02 0.75 -2.86
CA THR A 77 -18.00 2.13 -3.37
C THR A 77 -16.70 2.38 -4.13
N SER A 78 -15.58 1.84 -3.65
CA SER A 78 -14.25 1.96 -4.27
C SER A 78 -13.89 3.39 -4.66
N VAL A 79 -14.35 4.33 -3.85
CA VAL A 79 -14.12 5.76 -4.00
C VAL A 79 -13.61 6.26 -2.67
N LEU A 80 -12.64 7.16 -2.73
CA LEU A 80 -12.17 7.89 -1.56
C LEU A 80 -13.35 8.52 -0.78
N GLY A 81 -13.33 8.38 0.53
CA GLY A 81 -14.39 8.84 1.42
C GLY A 81 -14.67 10.33 1.23
N SER A 82 -15.92 10.71 1.52
CA SER A 82 -16.43 12.09 1.47
C SER A 82 -16.59 12.71 0.08
N LEU A 83 -16.16 12.04 -1.01
CA LEU A 83 -16.39 12.54 -2.38
C LEU A 83 -17.87 12.54 -2.81
N TRP A 84 -18.77 12.05 -1.96
CA TRP A 84 -20.19 11.89 -2.25
C TRP A 84 -21.14 12.79 -1.46
N SER A 85 -20.69 13.41 -0.36
CA SER A 85 -21.59 14.05 0.62
C SER A 85 -22.20 15.39 0.18
N GLY A 86 -21.87 15.88 -1.02
CA GLY A 86 -22.22 17.23 -1.47
C GLY A 86 -21.56 18.33 -0.62
N GLY A 87 -21.79 19.60 -1.00
CA GLY A 87 -21.19 20.77 -0.34
C GLY A 87 -20.23 21.54 -1.24
N SER A 88 -19.16 22.10 -0.65
CA SER A 88 -18.14 22.84 -1.42
C SER A 88 -17.13 21.91 -2.08
N ALA A 89 -16.48 22.36 -3.17
CA ALA A 89 -15.41 21.61 -3.84
C ALA A 89 -14.31 21.18 -2.90
N ALA A 90 -13.98 22.05 -1.95
CA ALA A 90 -12.96 21.81 -0.95
C ALA A 90 -13.21 20.54 -0.12
N ALA A 91 -14.45 20.05 -0.03
CA ALA A 91 -14.81 18.88 0.76
C ALA A 91 -15.18 17.65 -0.07
N THR A 92 -15.47 17.79 -1.36
CA THR A 92 -16.08 16.72 -2.17
C THR A 92 -15.45 16.49 -3.54
N ASP A 93 -14.42 17.26 -3.89
CA ASP A 93 -13.67 17.11 -5.14
C ASP A 93 -12.24 16.65 -4.84
N MET A 94 -11.83 15.53 -5.44
CA MET A 94 -10.55 14.92 -5.11
C MET A 94 -9.36 15.84 -5.46
N PRO A 95 -9.29 16.48 -6.65
CA PRO A 95 -8.28 17.50 -6.94
C PRO A 95 -8.24 18.62 -5.90
N SER A 96 -9.39 19.12 -5.47
CA SER A 96 -9.49 20.21 -4.50
C SER A 96 -9.00 19.82 -3.10
N ILE A 97 -9.30 18.60 -2.65
CA ILE A 97 -8.80 18.08 -1.36
C ILE A 97 -7.30 17.79 -1.47
N ALA A 98 -6.86 17.11 -2.53
CA ALA A 98 -5.45 16.81 -2.76
C ALA A 98 -4.58 18.07 -2.83
N PHE A 99 -5.10 19.14 -3.44
CA PHE A 99 -4.48 20.45 -3.41
C PHE A 99 -4.30 20.99 -1.99
N GLN A 100 -5.33 20.89 -1.12
CA GLN A 100 -5.21 21.30 0.28
C GLN A 100 -4.19 20.47 1.05
N LEU A 101 -4.15 19.16 0.82
CA LEU A 101 -3.14 18.28 1.42
C LEU A 101 -1.73 18.72 1.01
N ARG A 102 -1.49 19.01 -0.28
CA ARG A 102 -0.22 19.55 -0.78
C ARG A 102 0.12 20.90 -0.16
N ALA A 103 -0.85 21.79 -0.02
CA ALA A 103 -0.69 23.10 0.61
C ALA A 103 -0.27 22.98 2.10
N GLN A 104 -0.62 21.88 2.76
CA GLN A 104 -0.18 21.56 4.13
C GLN A 104 1.18 20.84 4.17
N GLY A 105 1.83 20.65 3.02
CA GLY A 105 3.12 19.98 2.91
C GLY A 105 3.05 18.46 2.89
N LEU A 106 1.84 17.87 2.78
CA LEU A 106 1.70 16.42 2.56
C LEU A 106 2.10 16.08 1.13
N ASN A 107 2.81 14.98 0.97
CA ASN A 107 3.30 14.48 -0.32
C ASN A 107 3.11 12.97 -0.47
N GLY A 108 2.41 12.31 0.46
CA GLY A 108 2.09 10.89 0.38
C GLY A 108 0.60 10.62 0.63
N ILE A 109 0.06 9.56 0.02
CA ILE A 109 -1.27 9.04 0.29
C ILE A 109 -1.15 7.53 0.55
N ARG A 110 -1.67 7.07 1.68
CA ARG A 110 -1.98 5.65 1.89
C ARG A 110 -3.40 5.42 1.36
N LEU A 111 -3.56 4.44 0.48
CA LEU A 111 -4.82 4.05 -0.15
C LEU A 111 -5.21 2.64 0.33
N PRO A 112 -6.00 2.56 1.42
CA PRO A 112 -6.52 1.30 1.93
C PRO A 112 -7.61 0.76 0.99
N PHE A 113 -7.52 -0.50 0.61
CA PHE A 113 -8.54 -1.22 -0.17
C PHE A 113 -8.81 -2.60 0.44
N THR A 114 -9.87 -3.28 0.00
CA THR A 114 -9.98 -4.73 0.15
C THR A 114 -10.16 -5.36 -1.23
N PHE A 115 -9.62 -6.56 -1.44
CA PHE A 115 -9.86 -7.29 -2.68
C PHE A 115 -11.35 -7.61 -2.90
N GLU A 116 -12.11 -7.81 -1.82
CA GLU A 116 -13.57 -7.98 -1.90
C GLU A 116 -14.23 -6.74 -2.54
N ASP A 117 -13.91 -5.54 -2.06
CA ASP A 117 -14.45 -4.30 -2.59
C ASP A 117 -14.02 -4.03 -4.04
N LEU A 118 -12.78 -4.40 -4.40
CA LEU A 118 -12.31 -4.27 -5.78
C LEU A 118 -13.04 -5.20 -6.76
N ARG A 119 -13.49 -6.37 -6.28
CA ARG A 119 -14.29 -7.33 -7.08
C ARG A 119 -15.77 -6.97 -7.10
N ALA A 120 -16.26 -6.22 -6.12
CA ALA A 120 -17.65 -5.77 -6.07
C ALA A 120 -17.96 -4.84 -7.25
N PRO A 121 -19.20 -4.88 -7.81
CA PRO A 121 -19.63 -3.91 -8.80
C PRO A 121 -19.53 -2.48 -8.25
N PRO A 122 -19.06 -1.52 -9.06
CA PRO A 122 -18.95 -0.14 -8.61
C PRO A 122 -20.35 0.38 -8.29
N ARG A 123 -20.52 0.91 -7.08
CA ARG A 123 -21.78 1.60 -6.75
C ARG A 123 -21.83 2.94 -7.49
N SER A 124 -22.93 3.19 -8.20
CA SER A 124 -23.18 4.49 -8.83
C SER A 124 -23.34 5.57 -7.76
N MET A 125 -22.35 6.45 -7.66
CA MET A 125 -22.33 7.53 -6.66
C MET A 125 -23.35 8.63 -6.98
N TRP A 126 -23.73 8.75 -8.25
CA TRP A 126 -24.56 9.85 -8.76
C TRP A 126 -26.03 9.69 -8.44
N ALA A 127 -26.50 8.45 -8.31
CA ALA A 127 -27.92 8.14 -8.19
C ALA A 127 -28.44 8.16 -6.74
N LYS A 128 -27.58 7.96 -5.73
CA LYS A 128 -28.03 7.70 -4.35
C LYS A 128 -27.80 8.83 -3.34
N GLN A 129 -26.89 9.78 -3.58
CA GLN A 129 -26.37 10.62 -2.48
C GLN A 129 -26.47 12.14 -2.71
N GLY A 130 -27.29 12.58 -3.66
CA GLY A 130 -27.66 14.01 -3.75
C GLY A 130 -26.47 14.93 -4.04
N CYS A 131 -25.44 14.43 -4.72
CA CYS A 131 -24.29 15.23 -5.11
C CYS A 131 -24.75 16.46 -5.92
N GLN A 132 -24.76 17.61 -5.25
CA GLN A 132 -25.16 18.88 -5.83
C GLN A 132 -24.02 19.42 -6.70
N LYS A 133 -24.36 20.39 -7.55
CA LYS A 133 -23.36 21.12 -8.33
C LYS A 133 -22.35 21.73 -7.36
N VAL A 134 -21.09 21.41 -7.57
CA VAL A 134 -20.01 21.87 -6.71
C VAL A 134 -19.52 23.22 -7.23
N THR A 135 -19.47 24.25 -6.37
CA THR A 135 -18.77 25.49 -6.70
C THR A 135 -17.28 25.30 -6.41
N LEU A 136 -16.48 25.28 -7.46
CA LEU A 136 -15.02 25.29 -7.37
C LEU A 136 -14.58 26.70 -6.94
N GLY A 137 -14.17 26.85 -5.69
CA GLY A 137 -13.30 27.96 -5.34
C GLY A 137 -11.92 27.70 -5.94
N VAL A 138 -11.18 28.75 -6.28
CA VAL A 138 -9.73 28.63 -6.51
C VAL A 138 -9.08 28.81 -5.15
N PRO A 139 -8.78 27.75 -4.38
CA PRO A 139 -7.95 27.93 -3.20
C PRO A 139 -6.59 28.44 -3.70
N SER A 140 -6.18 29.62 -3.23
CA SER A 140 -4.80 30.07 -3.39
C SER A 140 -3.96 29.32 -2.37
N PRO A 141 -2.91 28.59 -2.78
CA PRO A 141 -2.09 27.87 -1.82
C PRO A 141 -1.17 28.86 -1.08
N PRO A 142 -0.69 28.51 0.12
CA PRO A 142 0.55 29.08 0.62
C PRO A 142 1.73 28.55 -0.24
N GLY A 143 2.44 29.44 -0.95
CA GLY A 143 3.70 29.11 -1.65
C GLY A 143 3.57 28.49 -3.05
N ASP A 144 4.60 27.76 -3.48
CA ASP A 144 4.77 27.18 -4.84
C ASP A 144 3.90 25.94 -5.12
N ALA A 145 2.76 25.77 -4.45
CA ALA A 145 1.91 24.62 -4.74
C ALA A 145 1.29 24.78 -6.14
N PRO A 146 1.29 23.73 -6.99
CA PRO A 146 0.72 23.80 -8.32
C PRO A 146 -0.76 24.16 -8.24
N ALA A 147 -1.24 25.00 -9.17
CA ALA A 147 -2.64 25.40 -9.23
C ALA A 147 -3.55 24.16 -9.27
N ALA A 148 -4.70 24.25 -8.58
CA ALA A 148 -5.72 23.22 -8.68
C ALA A 148 -6.05 22.96 -10.17
N PRO A 149 -6.13 21.70 -10.62
CA PRO A 149 -6.53 21.40 -11.99
C PRO A 149 -7.87 22.07 -12.30
N ALA A 150 -7.98 22.74 -13.45
CA ALA A 150 -9.25 23.31 -13.88
C ALA A 150 -10.26 22.18 -14.12
N ALA A 151 -11.25 22.04 -13.23
CA ALA A 151 -12.33 21.07 -13.45
C ALA A 151 -13.32 21.63 -14.51
N PRO A 152 -13.53 20.93 -15.65
CA PRO A 152 -14.42 21.42 -16.69
C PRO A 152 -15.88 21.49 -16.23
N GLY A 153 -16.57 22.60 -16.51
CA GLY A 153 -18.01 22.58 -16.82
C GLY A 153 -19.04 22.55 -15.67
N GLY A 154 -18.69 22.90 -14.43
CA GLY A 154 -19.66 22.85 -13.32
C GLY A 154 -19.97 21.40 -12.94
N ALA A 155 -18.95 20.77 -12.37
CA ALA A 155 -18.90 19.37 -12.03
C ALA A 155 -19.91 18.95 -10.94
N ARG A 156 -20.45 17.73 -11.08
CA ARG A 156 -20.91 16.93 -9.95
C ARG A 156 -19.65 16.39 -9.25
N CYS A 157 -19.60 16.30 -7.93
CA CYS A 157 -18.55 15.67 -7.11
C CYS A 157 -17.94 14.47 -7.87
N ALA A 158 -16.63 14.36 -8.04
CA ALA A 158 -15.95 13.17 -8.59
C ALA A 158 -16.51 12.48 -9.87
N TRP A 159 -17.26 13.19 -10.73
CA TRP A 159 -17.90 12.64 -11.95
C TRP A 159 -16.96 12.01 -12.97
N TYR A 160 -15.68 12.38 -12.90
CA TYR A 160 -14.61 11.93 -13.79
C TYR A 160 -14.04 10.55 -13.39
N LEU A 161 -14.43 10.00 -12.23
CA LEU A 161 -14.01 8.66 -11.83
C LEU A 161 -14.67 7.60 -12.74
N PRO A 162 -13.93 6.54 -13.13
CA PRO A 162 -14.50 5.45 -13.91
C PRO A 162 -15.71 4.80 -13.22
N ASP A 163 -16.71 4.38 -13.99
CA ASP A 163 -17.86 3.63 -13.47
C ASP A 163 -17.91 2.19 -14.03
N SER A 164 -16.82 1.76 -14.70
CA SER A 164 -16.69 0.45 -15.33
C SER A 164 -16.42 -0.67 -14.30
N SER A 165 -15.57 -0.41 -13.32
CA SER A 165 -15.32 -1.32 -12.19
C SER A 165 -14.73 -0.59 -10.98
N SER A 166 -14.86 -1.20 -9.80
CA SER A 166 -14.20 -0.75 -8.58
C SER A 166 -12.67 -0.74 -8.69
N GLN A 167 -12.10 -1.75 -9.36
CA GLN A 167 -10.68 -1.79 -9.66
C GLN A 167 -10.25 -0.64 -10.58
N ASP A 168 -11.02 -0.32 -11.62
CA ASP A 168 -10.71 0.82 -12.51
C ASP A 168 -10.69 2.15 -11.75
N ARG A 169 -11.57 2.35 -10.76
CA ARG A 169 -11.55 3.52 -9.88
C ARG A 169 -10.28 3.60 -9.06
N LEU A 170 -9.84 2.50 -8.46
CA LEU A 170 -8.58 2.45 -7.71
C LEU A 170 -7.40 2.78 -8.64
N LEU A 171 -7.32 2.13 -9.81
CA LEU A 171 -6.23 2.33 -10.75
C LEU A 171 -6.16 3.78 -11.27
N TRP A 172 -7.31 4.35 -11.63
CA TRP A 172 -7.39 5.76 -12.03
C TRP A 172 -6.95 6.69 -10.89
N THR A 173 -7.39 6.42 -9.66
CA THR A 173 -7.05 7.21 -8.47
C THR A 173 -5.55 7.16 -8.17
N LEU A 174 -4.95 5.97 -8.26
CA LEU A 174 -3.51 5.77 -8.15
C LEU A 174 -2.75 6.59 -9.19
N GLN A 175 -3.11 6.45 -10.47
CA GLN A 175 -2.48 7.20 -11.55
C GLN A 175 -2.58 8.72 -11.32
N TRP A 176 -3.76 9.18 -10.90
CA TRP A 176 -3.98 10.60 -10.67
C TRP A 176 -3.10 11.13 -9.53
N PHE A 177 -3.04 10.45 -8.39
CA PHE A 177 -2.22 10.92 -7.25
C PHE A 177 -0.74 10.98 -7.61
N VAL A 178 -0.21 9.93 -8.25
CA VAL A 178 1.19 9.90 -8.65
C VAL A 178 1.48 11.01 -9.66
N ALA A 179 0.63 11.17 -10.68
CA ALA A 179 0.79 12.22 -11.69
C ALA A 179 0.62 13.65 -11.13
N ASN A 180 0.11 13.80 -9.90
CA ASN A 180 -0.13 15.10 -9.26
C ASN A 180 0.68 15.27 -7.96
N GLY A 181 1.85 14.63 -7.88
CA GLY A 181 2.87 14.98 -6.91
C GLY A 181 2.81 14.21 -5.59
N PHE A 182 2.09 13.08 -5.54
CA PHE A 182 2.03 12.22 -4.36
C PHE A 182 2.78 10.91 -4.55
N TYR A 183 3.48 10.48 -3.51
CA TYR A 183 3.83 9.08 -3.32
C TYR A 183 2.58 8.32 -2.89
N VAL A 184 2.37 7.10 -3.38
CA VAL A 184 1.17 6.32 -3.05
C VAL A 184 1.56 4.98 -2.44
N LEU A 185 1.05 4.69 -1.24
CA LEU A 185 1.09 3.36 -0.64
C LEU A 185 -0.26 2.66 -0.88
N LEU A 186 -0.27 1.66 -1.75
CA LEU A 186 -1.42 0.77 -1.94
C LEU A 186 -1.43 -0.27 -0.81
N GLU A 187 -2.52 -0.38 -0.06
CA GLU A 187 -2.55 -1.29 1.09
C GLU A 187 -3.85 -2.09 1.21
N HIS A 188 -3.76 -3.42 1.25
CA HIS A 188 -4.92 -4.26 1.56
C HIS A 188 -5.23 -4.17 3.05
N THR A 189 -6.33 -3.51 3.42
CA THR A 189 -6.71 -3.20 4.80
C THR A 189 -8.15 -3.64 5.07
N PRO A 190 -8.39 -4.92 5.39
CA PRO A 190 -9.71 -5.42 5.71
C PRO A 190 -10.20 -4.91 7.08
N ALA A 191 -11.51 -4.64 7.18
CA ALA A 191 -12.16 -4.21 8.42
C ALA A 191 -12.74 -5.41 9.20
N GLY A 192 -11.93 -6.45 9.43
CA GLY A 192 -12.35 -7.65 10.17
C GLY A 192 -11.85 -8.94 9.53
N SER A 193 -12.64 -10.02 9.62
CA SER A 193 -12.30 -11.29 8.98
C SER A 193 -12.22 -11.13 7.47
N ASP A 194 -11.06 -11.45 6.89
CA ASP A 194 -10.83 -11.41 5.46
C ASP A 194 -10.61 -12.82 4.93
N ALA A 195 -11.42 -13.25 3.96
CA ALA A 195 -11.30 -14.59 3.39
C ALA A 195 -9.99 -14.76 2.61
N ILE A 196 -9.45 -13.68 2.05
CA ILE A 196 -8.33 -13.75 1.11
C ILE A 196 -7.01 -13.93 1.86
N SER A 197 -6.75 -13.16 2.91
CA SER A 197 -5.56 -13.33 3.77
C SER A 197 -5.55 -14.64 4.56
N ARG A 198 -6.66 -15.37 4.63
CA ARG A 198 -6.73 -16.73 5.23
C ARG A 198 -6.13 -17.81 4.35
N ASN A 199 -5.81 -17.52 3.10
CA ASN A 199 -5.24 -18.48 2.16
C ASN A 199 -4.05 -17.83 1.43
N ALA A 200 -2.83 -18.29 1.71
CA ALA A 200 -1.61 -17.68 1.16
C ALA A 200 -1.58 -17.68 -0.37
N ALA A 201 -2.03 -18.77 -1.01
CA ALA A 201 -2.10 -18.86 -2.45
C ALA A 201 -3.14 -17.89 -3.06
N GLU A 202 -4.32 -17.77 -2.44
CA GLU A 202 -5.33 -16.81 -2.90
C GLU A 202 -4.86 -15.36 -2.70
N PHE A 203 -4.25 -15.06 -1.55
CA PHE A 203 -3.71 -13.75 -1.22
C PHE A 203 -2.61 -13.31 -2.21
N SER A 204 -1.63 -14.18 -2.45
CA SER A 204 -0.55 -13.92 -3.43
C SER A 204 -1.12 -13.78 -4.84
N SER A 205 -2.06 -14.65 -5.25
CA SER A 205 -2.71 -14.56 -6.56
C SER A 205 -3.51 -13.26 -6.74
N ALA A 206 -4.25 -12.83 -5.71
CA ALA A 206 -5.03 -11.59 -5.73
C ALA A 206 -4.12 -10.36 -5.85
N TRP A 207 -3.04 -10.31 -5.07
CA TRP A 207 -2.02 -9.26 -5.16
C TRP A 207 -1.33 -9.24 -6.51
N ARG A 208 -0.91 -10.40 -7.03
CA ARG A 208 -0.28 -10.49 -8.35
C ARG A 208 -1.21 -10.00 -9.45
N SER A 209 -2.49 -10.36 -9.40
CA SER A 209 -3.50 -9.87 -10.34
C SER A 209 -3.63 -8.35 -10.31
N LEU A 210 -3.79 -7.76 -9.12
CA LEU A 210 -3.88 -6.31 -8.96
C LEU A 210 -2.58 -5.60 -9.39
N TRP A 211 -1.43 -6.11 -8.97
CA TRP A 211 -0.14 -5.52 -9.29
C TRP A 211 0.15 -5.54 -10.79
N ARG A 212 -0.20 -6.61 -11.51
CA ARG A 212 -0.12 -6.63 -12.97
C ARG A 212 -1.00 -5.56 -13.60
N ALA A 213 -2.19 -5.31 -13.04
CA ALA A 213 -3.05 -4.20 -13.48
C ALA A 213 -2.40 -2.83 -13.26
N VAL A 214 -1.74 -2.64 -12.12
CA VAL A 214 -0.96 -1.42 -11.82
C VAL A 214 0.24 -1.28 -12.75
N ALA A 215 1.02 -2.35 -12.93
CA ALA A 215 2.22 -2.38 -13.75
C ALA A 215 1.94 -2.13 -15.24
N CYS A 216 0.73 -2.48 -15.70
CA CYS A 216 0.30 -2.29 -17.08
C CYS A 216 -0.51 -1.03 -17.33
N LEU A 217 -0.53 -0.11 -16.37
CA LEU A 217 -1.13 1.20 -16.59
C LEU A 217 -0.38 1.95 -17.69
N PRO A 218 -1.10 2.48 -18.69
CA PRO A 218 -0.45 3.15 -19.81
C PRO A 218 0.24 4.43 -19.38
N ASN A 219 1.45 4.68 -19.91
CA ASN A 219 2.31 5.80 -19.55
C ASN A 219 2.63 5.88 -18.03
N PHE A 220 2.67 4.73 -17.35
CA PHE A 220 2.86 4.65 -15.91
C PHE A 220 4.13 3.89 -15.50
N GLU A 221 4.84 3.27 -16.44
CA GLU A 221 6.06 2.48 -16.15
C GLU A 221 7.09 3.28 -15.36
N ASP A 222 7.42 4.48 -15.85
CA ASP A 222 8.35 5.38 -15.16
C ASP A 222 7.81 5.86 -13.81
N ASP A 223 6.49 5.98 -13.66
CA ASP A 223 5.84 6.44 -12.43
C ASP A 223 5.86 5.38 -11.33
N LEU A 224 5.89 4.08 -11.65
CA LEU A 224 5.88 3.00 -10.66
C LEU A 224 7.13 3.06 -9.78
N GLN A 225 8.30 3.10 -10.41
CA GLN A 225 9.57 2.96 -9.72
C GLN A 225 9.80 4.15 -8.77
N GLY A 226 9.76 3.86 -7.47
CA GLY A 226 10.01 4.85 -6.44
C GLY A 226 8.90 5.89 -6.28
N ARG A 227 7.67 5.64 -6.74
CA ARG A 227 6.51 6.48 -6.40
C ARG A 227 5.28 5.71 -5.94
N VAL A 228 5.20 4.43 -6.29
CA VAL A 228 4.17 3.51 -5.80
C VAL A 228 4.82 2.50 -4.85
N PHE A 229 4.23 2.35 -3.67
CA PHE A 229 4.64 1.41 -2.66
C PHE A 229 3.55 0.37 -2.41
N VAL A 230 3.95 -0.82 -2.01
CA VAL A 230 3.07 -1.97 -1.76
C VAL A 230 3.06 -2.28 -0.27
N GLY A 231 1.91 -2.05 0.38
CA GLY A 231 1.61 -2.48 1.74
C GLY A 231 0.78 -3.75 1.70
N LEU A 232 1.37 -4.90 2.00
CA LEU A 232 0.68 -6.18 1.72
C LEU A 232 -0.56 -6.42 2.58
N LEU A 233 -0.48 -6.15 3.88
CA LEU A 233 -1.62 -6.30 4.79
C LEU A 233 -1.54 -5.23 5.87
N GLY A 234 -2.57 -4.38 5.94
CA GLY A 234 -2.71 -3.34 6.94
C GLY A 234 -3.13 -3.89 8.29
N ALA A 235 -2.41 -3.48 9.34
CA ALA A 235 -2.70 -3.80 10.75
C ALA A 235 -3.04 -5.29 10.99
N PRO A 236 -2.17 -6.25 10.63
CA PRO A 236 -2.47 -7.70 10.64
C PRO A 236 -2.96 -8.23 12.00
N ASP A 237 -2.64 -7.58 13.11
CA ASP A 237 -3.16 -7.95 14.43
C ASP A 237 -4.70 -7.83 14.54
N ILE A 238 -5.35 -6.92 13.81
CA ILE A 238 -6.82 -6.73 13.87
C ILE A 238 -7.57 -7.90 13.22
N THR A 239 -6.91 -8.61 12.31
CA THR A 239 -7.43 -9.79 11.63
C THR A 239 -6.98 -11.09 12.30
N GLY A 240 -6.22 -10.99 13.39
CA GLY A 240 -5.72 -12.12 14.18
C GLY A 240 -4.44 -12.75 13.64
N HIS A 241 -3.83 -12.20 12.59
CA HIS A 241 -2.61 -12.73 12.02
C HIS A 241 -1.40 -12.55 12.96
N ARG A 242 -0.44 -13.48 12.86
CA ARG A 242 0.84 -13.48 13.58
C ARG A 242 1.96 -13.85 12.61
N TRP A 243 3.23 -13.73 13.04
CA TRP A 243 4.38 -14.14 12.24
C TRP A 243 4.30 -15.62 11.85
N GLU A 244 3.97 -16.47 12.82
CA GLU A 244 3.66 -17.88 12.65
C GLU A 244 2.17 -18.14 12.39
N ALA A 245 1.87 -19.33 11.87
CA ALA A 245 0.50 -19.81 11.73
C ALA A 245 -0.22 -19.79 13.09
N SER A 246 -1.48 -19.38 13.08
CA SER A 246 -2.24 -19.14 14.31
C SER A 246 -3.72 -19.46 14.14
N ARG A 247 -4.47 -19.46 15.25
CA ARG A 247 -5.93 -19.50 15.23
C ARG A 247 -6.45 -18.06 15.16
N GLY A 248 -7.29 -17.79 14.16
CA GLY A 248 -7.97 -16.52 14.00
C GLY A 248 -9.00 -16.27 15.10
N LEU A 249 -9.52 -15.04 15.13
CA LEU A 249 -10.51 -14.60 16.13
C LEU A 249 -11.84 -15.38 16.06
N ASP A 250 -12.15 -15.97 14.92
CA ASP A 250 -13.30 -16.84 14.69
C ASP A 250 -13.00 -18.33 14.93
N GLY A 251 -11.79 -18.66 15.42
CA GLY A 251 -11.35 -20.02 15.64
C GLY A 251 -10.87 -20.76 14.39
N GLY A 252 -10.92 -20.13 13.21
CA GLY A 252 -10.35 -20.67 11.97
C GLY A 252 -8.82 -20.68 11.98
N GLU A 253 -8.20 -21.43 11.08
CA GLU A 253 -6.74 -21.39 10.91
C GLU A 253 -6.34 -20.18 10.06
N LEU A 254 -5.25 -19.52 10.45
CA LEU A 254 -4.62 -18.41 9.73
C LEU A 254 -3.19 -18.79 9.35
N PRO A 255 -2.76 -18.55 8.10
CA PRO A 255 -1.35 -18.65 7.76
C PRO A 255 -0.54 -17.60 8.50
N GLY A 256 0.74 -17.88 8.71
CA GLY A 256 1.68 -16.91 9.26
C GLY A 256 1.93 -15.78 8.25
N ILE A 257 2.09 -14.55 8.72
CA ILE A 257 2.37 -13.42 7.82
C ILE A 257 3.70 -13.56 7.09
N THR A 258 4.64 -14.35 7.63
CA THR A 258 5.87 -14.68 6.91
C THR A 258 5.58 -15.39 5.59
N GLU A 259 4.69 -16.38 5.60
CA GLU A 259 4.27 -17.11 4.40
C GLU A 259 3.51 -16.18 3.45
N LEU A 260 2.51 -15.45 3.96
CA LEU A 260 1.74 -14.49 3.16
C LEU A 260 2.63 -13.46 2.46
N TYR A 261 3.58 -12.89 3.18
CA TYR A 261 4.43 -11.83 2.66
C TYR A 261 5.48 -12.36 1.68
N LEU A 262 6.21 -13.41 2.02
CA LEU A 262 7.26 -13.92 1.14
C LEU A 262 6.67 -14.46 -0.18
N ASP A 263 5.60 -15.26 -0.12
CA ASP A 263 4.96 -15.81 -1.32
C ASP A 263 4.40 -14.70 -2.23
N THR A 264 3.88 -13.63 -1.64
CA THR A 264 3.38 -12.49 -2.41
C THR A 264 4.51 -11.64 -2.96
N MET A 265 5.54 -11.35 -2.16
CA MET A 265 6.70 -10.56 -2.57
C MET A 265 7.42 -11.24 -3.74
N ASP A 266 7.66 -12.55 -3.66
CA ASP A 266 8.29 -13.32 -4.73
C ASP A 266 7.43 -13.27 -6.01
N ALA A 267 6.13 -13.48 -5.88
CA ALA A 267 5.20 -13.44 -7.01
C ALA A 267 5.15 -12.06 -7.70
N LEU A 268 5.21 -10.95 -6.95
CA LEU A 268 5.27 -9.61 -7.53
C LEU A 268 6.65 -9.32 -8.13
N TRP A 269 7.71 -9.75 -7.44
CA TRP A 269 9.11 -9.53 -7.85
C TRP A 269 9.42 -10.20 -9.18
N GLU A 270 8.83 -11.36 -9.46
CA GLU A 270 8.88 -12.00 -10.78
C GLU A 270 8.35 -11.10 -11.91
N ASP A 271 7.33 -10.29 -11.65
CA ASP A 271 6.68 -9.47 -12.68
C ASP A 271 7.41 -8.13 -12.89
N THR A 272 7.85 -7.44 -11.82
CA THR A 272 8.51 -6.12 -11.92
C THR A 272 9.61 -5.88 -10.86
N PRO A 273 10.75 -6.59 -10.92
CA PRO A 273 11.74 -6.57 -9.83
C PRO A 273 12.36 -5.19 -9.57
N ALA A 274 12.49 -4.33 -10.58
CA ALA A 274 13.09 -3.01 -10.44
C ALA A 274 12.13 -1.92 -9.92
N ALA A 275 10.82 -2.16 -9.98
CA ALA A 275 9.79 -1.15 -9.68
C ALA A 275 9.20 -1.28 -8.27
N LEU A 276 9.42 -2.41 -7.60
CA LEU A 276 8.76 -2.74 -6.34
C LEU A 276 9.45 -2.12 -5.13
N THR A 277 8.62 -1.72 -4.19
CA THR A 277 9.03 -1.23 -2.88
C THR A 277 7.96 -1.63 -1.89
N PHE A 278 8.33 -2.48 -0.94
CA PHE A 278 7.39 -3.06 0.02
C PHE A 278 7.44 -2.33 1.35
N PHE A 279 6.26 -2.08 1.91
CA PHE A 279 6.06 -1.62 3.27
C PHE A 279 5.40 -2.75 4.04
N ILE A 280 6.14 -3.31 5.00
CA ILE A 280 5.73 -4.51 5.73
C ILE A 280 5.25 -4.10 7.12
N ALA A 281 3.98 -4.38 7.43
CA ALA A 281 3.43 -4.19 8.76
C ALA A 281 3.89 -5.32 9.69
N GLY A 282 4.21 -5.00 10.94
CA GLY A 282 4.47 -6.02 11.95
C GLY A 282 3.17 -6.69 12.43
N ALA A 283 3.27 -7.91 12.93
CA ALA A 283 2.18 -8.66 13.58
C ALA A 283 2.63 -9.29 14.91
N GLY A 284 1.69 -9.91 15.63
CA GLY A 284 1.95 -10.73 16.81
C GLY A 284 1.97 -9.95 18.13
N GLN A 285 1.50 -8.71 18.14
CA GLN A 285 1.60 -7.82 19.31
C GLN A 285 0.38 -7.89 20.23
N GLY A 286 -0.71 -8.54 19.79
CA GLY A 286 -1.87 -8.85 20.62
C GLY A 286 -2.81 -7.66 20.88
N GLY A 287 -4.00 -7.71 20.28
CA GLY A 287 -5.23 -7.14 20.85
C GLY A 287 -5.44 -5.62 20.80
N ALA A 288 -4.51 -4.81 20.31
CA ALA A 288 -4.70 -3.37 20.25
C ALA A 288 -4.63 -2.83 18.81
N SER A 289 -5.70 -2.13 18.41
CA SER A 289 -6.01 -1.69 17.04
C SER A 289 -5.23 -0.47 16.54
N THR A 290 -4.27 0.04 17.30
CA THR A 290 -3.62 1.34 17.05
C THR A 290 -2.10 1.30 16.96
N TRP A 291 -1.48 0.13 17.08
CA TRP A 291 -0.03 -0.01 17.08
C TRP A 291 0.47 -0.15 15.64
N GLY A 292 1.39 0.72 15.21
CA GLY A 292 1.98 0.67 13.86
C GLY A 292 1.35 1.58 12.80
N SER A 293 0.55 2.59 13.16
CA SER A 293 -0.03 3.55 12.20
C SER A 293 0.95 4.62 11.69
N GLY A 294 2.24 4.53 12.05
CA GLY A 294 3.28 5.46 11.62
C GLY A 294 4.60 4.74 11.31
N PHE A 295 5.32 5.25 10.31
CA PHE A 295 6.67 4.82 9.99
C PHE A 295 7.66 5.77 10.68
N VAL A 296 8.49 5.24 11.57
CA VAL A 296 9.64 5.97 12.14
C VAL A 296 10.89 5.35 11.54
N THR A 297 11.55 6.07 10.62
CA THR A 297 12.83 5.64 10.03
C THR A 297 14.03 6.17 10.82
N ASP A 298 13.81 7.04 11.81
CA ASP A 298 14.86 7.63 12.64
C ASP A 298 15.27 6.66 13.75
N LYS A 299 16.51 6.13 13.65
CA LYS A 299 17.09 5.22 14.65
C LYS A 299 17.15 5.81 16.06
N ALA A 300 17.37 7.13 16.20
CA ALA A 300 17.38 7.78 17.50
C ALA A 300 15.96 7.83 18.10
N ILE A 301 14.93 8.11 17.29
CA ILE A 301 13.54 8.04 17.76
C ILE A 301 13.16 6.59 18.09
N VAL A 302 13.60 5.60 17.31
CA VAL A 302 13.40 4.17 17.60
C VAL A 302 14.07 3.76 18.91
N ALA A 303 15.32 4.16 19.12
CA ALA A 303 16.10 3.84 20.31
C ALA A 303 15.59 4.55 21.57
N VAL A 304 15.11 5.79 21.46
CA VAL A 304 14.61 6.59 22.60
C VAL A 304 13.21 6.14 23.04
N ASN A 305 12.38 5.68 22.11
CA ASN A 305 11.00 5.23 22.41
C ASN A 305 10.87 3.71 22.60
N ASP A 306 11.99 2.98 22.55
CA ASP A 306 12.07 1.53 22.76
C ASP A 306 11.06 0.70 21.94
N TYR A 307 10.84 1.07 20.67
CA TYR A 307 10.01 0.26 19.76
C TYR A 307 10.64 -1.14 19.50
N SER A 308 11.91 -1.35 19.86
CA SER A 308 12.59 -2.65 19.90
C SER A 308 12.28 -3.50 21.14
N GLY A 309 11.84 -2.90 22.25
CA GLY A 309 11.58 -3.55 23.54
C GLY A 309 10.36 -4.48 23.52
N ALA A 310 9.46 -4.34 22.54
CA ALA A 310 8.32 -5.23 22.34
C ALA A 310 8.71 -6.67 21.94
N LEU A 311 9.99 -6.95 21.64
CA LEU A 311 10.53 -8.29 21.41
C LEU A 311 11.06 -8.99 22.67
N ARG A 312 11.02 -8.33 23.84
CA ARG A 312 11.26 -8.97 25.13
C ARG A 312 10.00 -8.85 25.98
N GLN A 313 9.01 -9.70 25.73
CA GLN A 313 8.01 -9.91 26.78
C GLN A 313 8.69 -10.56 28.01
N PRO A 314 8.36 -10.13 29.23
CA PRO A 314 8.50 -11.01 30.39
C PRO A 314 7.70 -12.28 30.10
N SER A 315 8.26 -13.44 30.39
CA SER A 315 7.57 -14.72 30.26
C SER A 315 6.14 -14.62 30.79
N PHE A 316 5.16 -14.87 29.91
CA PHE A 316 3.76 -15.06 30.29
C PHE A 316 3.71 -16.21 31.30
N ASP A 317 3.43 -15.90 32.57
CA ASP A 317 3.24 -16.90 33.63
C ASP A 317 1.74 -17.23 33.73
N PRO A 318 1.30 -18.38 33.22
CA PRO A 318 -0.11 -18.79 33.25
C PRO A 318 -0.62 -19.07 34.67
N SER A 319 0.21 -19.02 35.72
CA SER A 319 -0.20 -19.28 37.10
C SER A 319 -1.02 -18.16 37.75
N THR A 320 -1.15 -16.99 37.11
CA THR A 320 -1.84 -15.82 37.69
C THR A 320 -3.33 -15.71 37.34
N GLN A 321 -3.91 -16.65 36.57
CA GLN A 321 -5.36 -16.77 36.48
C GLN A 321 -5.91 -17.60 37.66
N THR A 322 -6.04 -16.97 38.83
CA THR A 322 -7.04 -17.42 39.80
C THR A 322 -8.41 -17.01 39.29
N ALA A 323 -9.23 -18.01 38.98
CA ALA A 323 -10.65 -17.88 38.69
C ALA A 323 -11.35 -17.14 39.83
N GLY A 324 -11.87 -15.94 39.55
CA GLY A 324 -12.88 -15.28 40.36
C GLY A 324 -14.25 -15.66 39.83
N ALA A 325 -15.03 -16.32 40.68
CA ALA A 325 -16.44 -16.65 40.48
C ALA A 325 -17.33 -15.41 40.39
#